data_AF-A0A1Y1LIX9-F1
#
_entry.id   AF-A0A1Y1LIX9-F1
#
_cell.length_a   1.000
_cell.length_b   1.000
_cell.length_c   1.000
_cell.angle_alpha   90.00
_cell.angle_beta   90.00
_cell.angle_gamma   90.00
#
_symmetry.space_group_name_H-M   'P 1'
#
loop_
_entity.id
_entity.type
_entity.pdbx_description
1 polymer ?
#
loop_
_entity_poly.entity_id
_entity_poly.type
_entity_poly.pdbx_seq_one_letter_code
_entity_poly.pdbx_strand_id
1 'polypeptide(L)'
;SYPPDNTLCVLMDQFYVRLATDADNDEIWEFSKKFYFKDEPLNNFLRLHECIERDSFPIVCDKDRNFFLLAVDQLSNIIAICKIELIKRDDAKTATKCANVQYQKILDFIEYIDREGDLFNKFPQVEQVLQIKRLSVDTAWRRRSVAQNIIMKIR
;
A
#
# COMPACT_ATOMS: atom_id res chain seq x y z
N SER A 1 -24.95 30.97 23.37
CA SER A 1 -25.26 29.95 22.36
C SER A 1 -24.16 29.99 21.32
N TYR A 2 -23.19 29.07 21.40
CA TYR A 2 -22.18 28.93 20.33
C TYR A 2 -22.89 28.43 19.08
N PRO A 3 -22.59 28.94 17.87
CA PRO A 3 -23.13 28.37 16.66
C PRO A 3 -22.60 26.93 16.51
N PRO A 4 -23.38 26.00 15.94
CA PRO A 4 -22.86 24.69 15.62
C PRO A 4 -21.70 24.86 14.63
N ASP A 5 -20.58 24.24 14.95
CA ASP A 5 -19.36 24.19 14.13
C ASP A 5 -19.66 23.41 12.84
N ASN A 6 -20.26 24.11 11.88
CA ASN A 6 -20.63 23.59 10.57
C ASN A 6 -19.40 23.43 9.65
N THR A 7 -18.20 23.75 10.13
CA THR A 7 -16.95 23.71 9.35
C THR A 7 -16.37 22.29 9.31
N LEU A 8 -16.63 21.47 10.33
CA LEU A 8 -16.24 20.06 10.36
C LEU A 8 -16.96 19.21 9.31
N CYS A 9 -18.22 19.53 8.99
CA CYS A 9 -18.98 18.80 7.95
C CYS A 9 -18.53 19.12 6.53
N VAL A 10 -17.86 20.26 6.27
CA VAL A 10 -17.43 20.65 4.92
C VAL A 10 -16.12 19.94 4.50
N LEU A 11 -15.36 19.38 5.44
CA LEU A 11 -14.07 18.74 5.17
C LEU A 11 -14.17 17.26 4.77
N MET A 12 -15.34 16.61 4.96
CA MET A 12 -15.48 15.17 4.76
C MET A 12 -15.50 14.72 3.29
N ASP A 13 -15.72 15.64 2.33
CA ASP A 13 -15.84 15.28 0.90
C ASP A 13 -14.64 15.72 0.04
N GLN A 14 -13.42 15.83 0.60
CA GLN A 14 -12.25 16.19 -0.22
C GLN A 14 -11.75 15.05 -1.11
N PHE A 15 -12.03 13.80 -0.72
CA PHE A 15 -11.63 12.61 -1.44
C PHE A 15 -12.55 11.44 -1.08
N TYR A 16 -12.56 10.41 -1.92
CA TYR A 16 -13.23 9.15 -1.63
C TYR A 16 -12.24 7.99 -1.81
N VAL A 17 -12.58 6.83 -1.23
CA VAL A 17 -11.76 5.61 -1.36
C VAL A 17 -12.49 4.61 -2.22
N ARG A 18 -11.81 4.04 -3.22
CA ARG A 18 -12.33 2.98 -4.09
C ARG A 18 -11.31 1.87 -4.32
N LEU A 19 -11.80 0.72 -4.76
CA LEU A 19 -10.95 -0.34 -5.28
C LEU A 19 -10.31 0.12 -6.60
N ALA A 20 -9.05 -0.25 -6.80
CA ALA A 20 -8.40 -0.10 -8.09
C ALA A 20 -8.99 -1.06 -9.12
N THR A 21 -8.85 -0.65 -10.38
CA THR A 21 -9.15 -1.41 -11.58
C THR A 21 -7.89 -1.50 -12.43
N ASP A 22 -7.88 -2.35 -13.46
CA ASP A 22 -6.71 -2.49 -14.34
C ASP A 22 -6.34 -1.17 -15.06
N ALA A 23 -7.33 -0.28 -15.26
CA ALA A 23 -7.10 1.04 -15.86
C ALA A 23 -6.24 1.95 -14.97
N ASP A 24 -6.17 1.68 -13.67
CA ASP A 24 -5.39 2.49 -12.71
C ASP A 24 -3.90 2.09 -12.66
N ASN A 25 -3.52 0.98 -13.32
CA ASN A 25 -2.19 0.39 -13.15
C ASN A 25 -1.04 1.35 -13.52
N ASP A 26 -1.19 2.13 -14.59
CA ASP A 26 -0.20 3.12 -14.99
C ASP A 26 -0.14 4.30 -14.00
N GLU A 27 -1.28 4.78 -13.53
CA GLU A 27 -1.32 5.90 -12.57
C GLU A 27 -0.76 5.49 -11.19
N ILE A 28 -1.02 4.26 -10.73
CA ILE A 28 -0.43 3.68 -9.52
C ILE A 28 1.09 3.59 -9.65
N TRP A 29 1.61 3.23 -10.83
CA TRP A 29 3.04 3.18 -11.10
C TRP A 29 3.67 4.57 -11.00
N GLU A 30 3.10 5.56 -11.69
CA GLU A 30 3.58 6.94 -11.65
C GLU A 30 3.52 7.53 -10.23
N PHE A 31 2.45 7.27 -9.50
CA PHE A 31 2.31 7.66 -8.10
C PHE A 31 3.41 7.02 -7.23
N SER A 32 3.68 5.72 -7.41
CA SER A 32 4.68 4.99 -6.65
C SER A 32 6.10 5.53 -6.87
N LYS A 33 6.45 5.86 -8.12
CA LYS A 33 7.71 6.54 -8.46
C LYS A 33 7.83 7.92 -7.83
N LYS A 34 6.74 8.67 -7.83
CA LYS A 34 6.73 10.05 -7.33
C LYS A 34 6.85 10.12 -5.80
N PHE A 35 6.16 9.23 -5.09
CA PHE A 35 6.03 9.32 -3.62
C PHE A 35 6.59 8.12 -2.87
N TYR A 36 6.23 6.88 -3.24
CA TYR A 36 6.60 5.71 -2.44
C TYR A 36 8.09 5.39 -2.49
N PHE A 37 8.69 5.26 -3.68
CA PHE A 37 10.10 4.85 -3.80
C PHE A 37 11.09 5.88 -3.23
N LYS A 38 10.69 7.15 -3.15
CA LYS A 38 11.52 8.22 -2.60
C LYS A 38 11.45 8.28 -1.08
N ASP A 39 10.28 8.01 -0.52
CA ASP A 39 10.03 8.23 0.91
C ASP A 39 10.09 6.95 1.76
N GLU A 40 10.02 5.77 1.13
CA GLU A 40 10.11 4.51 1.87
C GLU A 40 11.52 4.33 2.47
N PRO A 41 11.63 4.05 3.79
CA PRO A 41 12.90 4.06 4.50
C PRO A 41 13.99 3.14 3.93
N LEU A 42 13.66 1.90 3.54
CA LEU A 42 14.64 0.94 3.04
C LEU A 42 15.13 1.33 1.64
N ASN A 43 14.22 1.78 0.77
CA ASN A 43 14.53 2.30 -0.55
C ASN A 43 15.44 3.53 -0.47
N ASN A 44 15.18 4.44 0.46
CA ASN A 44 16.02 5.63 0.65
C ASN A 44 17.40 5.26 1.20
N PHE A 45 17.46 4.37 2.19
CA PHE A 45 18.73 3.87 2.74
C PHE A 45 19.63 3.24 1.68
N LEU A 46 19.04 2.44 0.77
CA LEU A 46 19.76 1.78 -0.33
C LEU A 46 19.83 2.61 -1.62
N ARG A 47 19.30 3.85 -1.62
CA ARG A 47 19.27 4.79 -2.76
C ARG A 47 18.66 4.17 -4.03
N LEU A 48 17.53 3.49 -3.88
CA LEU A 48 16.89 2.72 -4.96
C LEU A 48 15.96 3.54 -5.87
N HIS A 49 15.77 4.83 -5.60
CA HIS A 49 14.75 5.68 -6.23
C HIS A 49 14.77 5.71 -7.78
N GLU A 50 15.90 5.38 -8.41
CA GLU A 50 16.09 5.41 -9.88
C GLU A 50 16.33 4.02 -10.49
N CYS A 51 16.50 2.99 -9.66
CA CYS A 51 16.89 1.65 -10.10
C CYS A 51 15.78 0.60 -9.90
N ILE A 52 14.58 1.03 -9.50
CA ILE A 52 13.43 0.15 -9.37
C ILE A 52 12.74 0.04 -10.73
N GLU A 53 12.91 -1.11 -11.36
CA GLU A 53 12.24 -1.47 -12.61
C GLU A 53 10.77 -1.83 -12.34
N ARG A 54 9.91 -1.63 -13.35
CA ARG A 54 8.48 -1.94 -13.26
C ARG A 54 8.23 -3.41 -12.93
N ASP A 55 9.06 -4.32 -13.46
CA ASP A 55 8.96 -5.76 -13.22
C ASP A 55 9.30 -6.15 -11.78
N SER A 56 10.08 -5.32 -11.08
CA SER A 56 10.33 -5.48 -9.63
C SER A 56 9.15 -5.01 -8.77
N PHE A 57 8.14 -4.39 -9.40
CA PHE A 57 6.96 -3.84 -8.75
C PHE A 57 5.68 -4.28 -9.47
N PRO A 58 5.29 -5.56 -9.34
CA PRO A 58 4.04 -6.03 -9.92
C PRO A 58 2.87 -5.26 -9.30
N ILE A 59 2.20 -4.47 -10.16
CA ILE A 59 0.88 -3.87 -9.90
C ILE A 59 -0.11 -4.85 -10.49
N VAL A 60 -0.36 -5.92 -9.74
CA VAL A 60 -1.38 -6.91 -10.07
C VAL A 60 -2.59 -6.57 -9.23
N CYS A 61 -3.68 -6.20 -9.89
CA CYS A 61 -4.99 -6.05 -9.29
C CYS A 61 -5.77 -7.37 -9.48
N ASP A 62 -5.51 -8.34 -8.62
CA ASP A 62 -6.33 -9.54 -8.48
C ASP A 62 -7.32 -9.33 -7.33
N LYS A 63 -8.62 -9.22 -7.67
CA LYS A 63 -9.69 -8.97 -6.69
C LYS A 63 -9.75 -10.03 -5.59
N ASP A 64 -9.26 -11.23 -5.82
CA ASP A 64 -9.38 -12.34 -4.87
C ASP A 64 -8.18 -12.43 -3.91
N ARG A 65 -7.02 -11.86 -4.28
CA ARG A 65 -5.79 -11.99 -3.48
C ARG A 65 -4.95 -10.72 -3.35
N ASN A 66 -4.83 -9.91 -4.39
CA ASN A 66 -3.92 -8.77 -4.45
C ASN A 66 -4.65 -7.54 -4.98
N PHE A 67 -5.09 -6.65 -4.11
CA PHE A 67 -5.86 -5.49 -4.55
C PHE A 67 -5.31 -4.19 -3.98
N PHE A 68 -5.64 -3.10 -4.65
CA PHE A 68 -5.30 -1.75 -4.21
C PHE A 68 -6.56 -1.02 -3.78
N LEU A 69 -6.47 -0.30 -2.66
CA LEU A 69 -7.38 0.79 -2.33
C LEU A 69 -6.73 2.11 -2.71
N LEU A 70 -7.47 2.93 -3.45
CA LEU A 70 -7.05 4.24 -3.91
C LEU A 70 -7.87 5.30 -3.20
N ALA A 71 -7.22 6.31 -2.65
CA ALA A 71 -7.89 7.55 -2.32
C ALA A 71 -7.79 8.50 -3.51
N VAL A 72 -8.93 9.05 -3.92
CA VAL A 72 -9.09 9.85 -5.12
C VAL A 72 -9.76 11.17 -4.77
N ASP A 73 -9.19 12.28 -5.21
CA ASP A 73 -9.76 13.61 -4.98
C ASP A 73 -10.96 13.91 -5.90
N GLN A 74 -11.56 15.10 -5.73
CA GLN A 74 -12.71 15.53 -6.55
C GLN A 74 -12.40 15.70 -8.05
N LEU A 75 -11.11 15.85 -8.39
CA LEU A 75 -10.64 15.99 -9.77
C LEU A 75 -10.22 14.65 -10.37
N SER A 76 -10.51 13.54 -9.68
CA SER A 76 -10.15 12.17 -10.07
C SER A 76 -8.64 11.87 -10.04
N ASN A 77 -7.84 12.65 -9.31
CA ASN A 77 -6.42 12.33 -9.12
C ASN A 77 -6.24 11.30 -8.00
N ILE A 78 -5.38 10.31 -8.20
CA ILE A 78 -4.93 9.43 -7.11
C ILE A 78 -4.05 10.23 -6.14
N ILE A 79 -4.51 10.33 -4.88
CA ILE A 79 -3.80 11.04 -3.80
C ILE A 79 -3.18 10.10 -2.77
N ALA A 80 -3.58 8.82 -2.76
CA ALA A 80 -2.94 7.77 -2.00
C ALA A 80 -3.22 6.39 -2.57
N ILE A 81 -2.28 5.48 -2.36
CA ILE A 81 -2.38 4.07 -2.73
C ILE A 81 -2.16 3.20 -1.50
N CYS A 82 -2.90 2.10 -1.41
CA CYS A 82 -2.70 1.07 -0.39
C CYS A 82 -2.76 -0.31 -1.05
N LYS A 83 -1.63 -1.01 -1.11
CA LYS A 83 -1.56 -2.39 -1.59
C LYS A 83 -1.89 -3.32 -0.43
N ILE A 84 -2.87 -4.20 -0.65
CA ILE A 84 -3.30 -5.21 0.30
C ILE A 84 -3.18 -6.57 -0.36
N GLU A 85 -2.72 -7.55 0.43
CA GLU A 85 -2.65 -8.95 0.03
C GLU A 85 -3.40 -9.82 1.04
N LEU A 86 -4.25 -10.71 0.53
CA LEU A 86 -4.88 -11.77 1.32
C LEU A 86 -3.94 -12.97 1.34
N ILE A 87 -3.43 -13.29 2.52
CA ILE A 87 -2.52 -14.42 2.75
C ILE A 87 -3.29 -15.51 3.49
N LYS A 88 -3.23 -16.73 2.99
CA LYS A 88 -3.83 -17.92 3.62
C LYS A 88 -2.74 -18.74 4.31
N ARG A 89 -3.12 -19.47 5.37
CA ARG A 89 -2.22 -20.34 6.15
C ARG A 89 -1.42 -21.31 5.27
N ASP A 90 -2.09 -21.91 4.30
CA ASP A 90 -1.52 -22.94 3.42
C ASP A 90 -0.88 -22.37 2.14
N ASP A 91 -0.76 -21.04 2.01
CA ASP A 91 -0.11 -20.46 0.84
C ASP A 91 1.38 -20.84 0.82
N ALA A 92 1.82 -21.39 -0.32
CA ALA A 92 3.22 -21.68 -0.53
C ALA A 92 4.04 -20.39 -0.50
N LYS A 93 5.03 -20.31 0.39
CA LYS A 93 5.99 -19.21 0.42
C LYS A 93 6.84 -19.29 -0.85
N THR A 94 6.60 -18.39 -1.80
CA THR A 94 7.43 -18.27 -3.00
C THR A 94 8.59 -17.33 -2.73
N ALA A 95 9.81 -17.84 -2.90
CA ALA A 95 11.00 -17.01 -2.86
C ALA A 95 10.92 -16.00 -4.02
N THR A 96 10.83 -14.72 -3.69
CA THR A 96 10.80 -13.67 -4.71
C THR A 96 12.24 -13.33 -5.11
N LYS A 97 12.56 -13.53 -6.39
CA LYS A 97 13.86 -13.16 -6.96
C LYS A 97 13.75 -11.86 -7.74
N CYS A 98 14.72 -10.99 -7.56
CA CYS A 98 14.89 -9.74 -8.28
C CYS A 98 16.30 -9.67 -8.87
N ALA A 99 16.42 -9.17 -10.09
CA ALA A 99 17.72 -8.95 -10.74
C ALA A 99 18.53 -7.83 -10.05
N ASN A 100 17.85 -6.85 -9.46
CA ASN A 100 18.49 -5.78 -8.71
C ASN A 100 18.97 -6.31 -7.35
N VAL A 101 20.28 -6.49 -7.22
CA VAL A 101 20.93 -7.07 -6.03
C VAL A 101 20.69 -6.26 -4.75
N GLN A 102 20.50 -4.94 -4.85
CA GLN A 102 20.20 -4.11 -3.69
C GLN A 102 18.75 -4.27 -3.26
N TYR A 103 17.81 -4.34 -4.22
CA TYR A 103 16.41 -4.63 -3.91
C TYR A 103 16.23 -6.06 -3.39
N GLN A 104 17.01 -7.03 -3.87
CA GLN A 104 17.01 -8.39 -3.34
C GLN A 104 17.29 -8.42 -1.83
N LYS A 105 18.19 -7.56 -1.32
CA LYS A 105 18.42 -7.47 0.14
C LYS A 105 17.18 -7.05 0.93
N ILE A 106 16.35 -6.17 0.36
CA ILE A 106 15.07 -5.79 0.98
C ILE A 106 14.13 -6.98 0.99
N LEU A 107 14.03 -7.71 -0.13
CA LEU A 107 13.18 -8.90 -0.23
C LEU A 107 13.61 -9.98 0.77
N ASP A 108 14.92 -10.26 0.86
CA ASP A 108 15.49 -11.24 1.81
C ASP A 108 15.21 -10.83 3.26
N PHE A 109 15.29 -9.53 3.57
CA PHE A 109 14.99 -9.00 4.89
C PHE A 109 13.51 -9.13 5.26
N ILE A 110 12.60 -8.84 4.32
CA ILE A 110 11.16 -9.02 4.51
C ILE A 110 10.82 -10.50 4.71
N GLU A 111 11.42 -11.39 3.90
CA GLU A 111 11.23 -12.85 4.03
C GLU A 111 11.72 -13.36 5.38
N TYR A 112 12.86 -12.86 5.86
CA TYR A 112 13.36 -13.15 7.21
C TYR A 112 12.33 -12.74 8.27
N ILE A 113 11.83 -11.50 8.25
CA ILE A 113 10.83 -11.02 9.21
C ILE A 113 9.55 -11.85 9.17
N ASP A 114 9.03 -12.16 7.97
CA ASP A 114 7.81 -12.94 7.82
C ASP A 114 7.99 -14.39 8.32
N ARG A 115 9.19 -14.96 8.20
CA ARG A 115 9.51 -16.27 8.78
C ARG A 115 9.60 -16.23 10.30
N GLU A 116 10.31 -15.27 10.87
CA GLU A 116 10.49 -15.18 12.34
C GLU A 116 9.21 -14.73 13.05
N GLY A 117 8.35 -13.95 12.38
CA GLY A 117 7.07 -13.49 12.95
C GLY A 117 6.03 -14.60 13.10
N ASP A 118 6.08 -15.61 12.23
CA ASP A 118 5.30 -16.85 12.26
C ASP A 118 3.82 -16.68 12.69
N LEU A 119 3.14 -15.77 12.01
CA LEU A 119 1.83 -15.25 12.40
C LEU A 119 0.78 -16.36 12.61
N PHE A 120 0.77 -17.36 11.74
CA PHE A 120 -0.22 -18.45 11.76
C PHE A 120 0.03 -19.47 12.88
N ASN A 121 1.28 -19.65 13.33
CA ASN A 121 1.55 -20.44 14.53
C ASN A 121 1.27 -19.64 15.81
N LYS A 122 1.49 -18.33 15.79
CA LYS A 122 1.13 -17.44 16.91
C LYS A 122 -0.39 -17.31 17.09
N PHE A 123 -1.15 -17.38 16.00
CA PHE A 123 -2.62 -17.35 16.00
C PHE A 123 -3.17 -18.58 15.27
N PRO A 124 -3.18 -19.77 15.91
CA PRO A 124 -3.58 -21.04 15.28
C PRO A 124 -5.01 -21.08 14.74
N GLN A 125 -5.88 -20.21 15.23
CA GLN A 125 -7.28 -20.12 14.81
C GLN A 125 -7.50 -19.26 13.55
N VAL A 126 -6.48 -18.51 13.13
CA VAL A 126 -6.57 -17.60 11.98
C VAL A 126 -6.18 -18.37 10.73
N GLU A 127 -7.07 -18.45 9.75
CA GLU A 127 -6.80 -19.15 8.48
C GLU A 127 -6.36 -18.19 7.37
N GLN A 128 -6.68 -16.90 7.51
CA GLN A 128 -6.43 -15.89 6.49
C GLN A 128 -6.15 -14.53 7.13
N VAL A 129 -5.30 -13.73 6.50
CA VAL A 129 -4.92 -12.40 6.97
C VAL A 129 -4.87 -11.43 5.79
N LEU A 130 -5.46 -10.26 5.96
CA LEU A 130 -5.24 -9.13 5.07
C LEU A 130 -3.99 -8.37 5.53
N GLN A 131 -2.91 -8.45 4.75
CA GLN A 131 -1.66 -7.74 5.02
C GLN A 131 -1.58 -6.49 4.14
N ILE A 132 -1.41 -5.32 4.78
CA ILE A 132 -1.04 -4.10 4.07
C ILE A 132 0.43 -4.23 3.67
N LYS A 133 0.68 -4.44 2.38
CA LYS A 133 2.04 -4.56 1.82
C LYS A 133 2.67 -3.19 1.57
N ARG A 134 1.85 -2.19 1.20
CA ARG A 134 2.33 -0.82 0.92
C ARG A 134 1.23 0.18 1.25
N LEU A 135 1.61 1.33 1.79
CA LEU A 135 0.73 2.47 1.99
C LEU A 135 1.53 3.74 1.70
N SER A 136 1.05 4.56 0.79
CA SER A 136 1.70 5.82 0.43
C SER A 136 0.66 6.89 0.17
N VAL A 137 0.94 8.10 0.68
CA VAL A 137 0.06 9.27 0.57
C VAL A 137 0.87 10.41 -0.03
N ASP A 138 0.28 11.11 -1.00
CA ASP A 138 0.83 12.33 -1.56
C ASP A 138 1.18 13.28 -0.42
N THR A 139 2.41 13.77 -0.45
CA THR A 139 2.95 14.79 0.44
C THR A 139 1.99 15.95 0.73
N ALA A 140 1.26 16.47 -0.26
CA ALA A 140 0.31 17.59 -0.11
C ALA A 140 -0.96 17.22 0.68
N TRP A 141 -1.25 15.92 0.76
CA TRP A 141 -2.43 15.34 1.41
C TRP A 141 -2.11 14.67 2.76
N ARG A 142 -0.84 14.70 3.20
CA ARG A 142 -0.45 14.24 4.53
C ARG A 142 -1.09 15.08 5.63
N ARG A 143 -1.24 14.48 6.82
CA ARG A 143 -1.90 15.08 8.01
C ARG A 143 -3.38 15.44 7.81
N ARG A 144 -4.02 14.86 6.78
CA ARG A 144 -5.48 14.97 6.52
C ARG A 144 -6.21 13.64 6.71
N SER A 145 -5.64 12.75 7.52
CA SER A 145 -6.21 11.43 7.83
C SER A 145 -6.49 10.53 6.61
N VAL A 146 -5.88 10.77 5.45
CA VAL A 146 -6.09 9.94 4.24
C VAL A 146 -5.74 8.47 4.48
N ALA A 147 -4.57 8.21 5.07
CA ALA A 147 -4.13 6.87 5.45
C ALA A 147 -5.13 6.17 6.39
N GLN A 148 -5.61 6.90 7.41
CA GLN A 148 -6.58 6.37 8.37
C GLN A 148 -7.90 6.02 7.68
N ASN A 149 -8.40 6.87 6.78
CA ASN A 149 -9.63 6.62 6.02
C ASN A 149 -9.51 5.38 5.13
N ILE A 150 -8.36 5.19 4.46
CA ILE A 150 -8.12 3.96 3.70
C ILE A 150 -8.14 2.73 4.61
N ILE A 151 -7.43 2.76 5.73
CA ILE A 151 -7.37 1.63 6.67
C ILE A 151 -8.77 1.28 7.22
N MET A 152 -9.61 2.27 7.49
CA MET A 152 -10.98 2.05 7.94
C MET A 152 -11.86 1.35 6.91
N LYS A 153 -11.52 1.40 5.62
CA LYS A 153 -12.22 0.70 4.52
C LYS A 153 -11.80 -0.77 4.36
N ILE A 154 -10.76 -1.21 5.06
CA ILE A 154 -10.30 -2.61 5.04
C ILE A 154 -11.15 -3.49 5.98
N ARG A 155 -11.94 -2.86 6.87
CA ARG A 155 -12.80 -3.53 7.84
C ARG A 155 -14.10 -4.05 7.25
#